data_AF-A0A1A8QSD5-F1
#
_entry.id   AF-A0A1A8QSD5-F1
#
_cell.length_a   1.000
_cell.length_b   1.000
_cell.length_c   1.000
_cell.angle_alpha   90.00
_cell.angle_beta   90.00
_cell.angle_gamma   90.00
#
_symmetry.space_group_name_H-M   'P 1'
#
loop_
_entity.id
_entity.type
_entity.pdbx_description
1 polymer ?
#
loop_
_entity_poly.entity_id
_entity_poly.type
_entity_poly.pdbx_seq_one_letter_code
_entity_poly.pdbx_strand_id
1 'polypeptide(L)'
;TLSVYGAEVTSEACRELGFSSNLLCSSCDLLGEFSLTKLQPTCQRCCQQEAQVEARKLYAGAILEIKYVRGSDPVLKLLDDNGNIAEELSILKWNTDSVEEFLSEKLDRI
;
A
#
# COMPACT_ATOMS: atom_id res chain seq x y z
N THR A 1 -2.72 -32.49 -32.14
CA THR A 1 -3.53 -31.29 -32.41
C THR A 1 -3.05 -30.19 -31.49
N LEU A 2 -2.66 -29.07 -32.08
CA LEU A 2 -2.09 -27.88 -31.44
C LEU A 2 -3.25 -26.98 -30.99
N SER A 3 -3.31 -26.58 -29.72
CA SER A 3 -4.16 -25.47 -29.24
C SER A 3 -3.36 -24.76 -28.15
N VAL A 4 -2.52 -23.79 -28.52
CA VAL A 4 -2.86 -22.35 -28.64
C VAL A 4 -3.39 -21.80 -27.31
N TYR A 5 -2.49 -21.07 -26.64
CA TYR A 5 -2.67 -20.01 -25.66
C TYR A 5 -4.11 -19.64 -25.26
N GLY A 6 -4.39 -19.66 -23.96
CA GLY A 6 -5.51 -18.94 -23.34
C GLY A 6 -6.55 -19.81 -22.65
N ALA A 7 -6.13 -20.72 -21.76
CA ALA A 7 -7.06 -21.16 -20.71
C ALA A 7 -7.04 -20.09 -19.62
N GLU A 8 -8.12 -19.33 -19.52
CA GLU A 8 -8.46 -18.60 -18.30
C GLU A 8 -8.42 -19.60 -17.14
N VAL A 9 -7.38 -19.54 -16.30
CA VAL A 9 -7.36 -20.39 -15.10
C VAL A 9 -8.38 -19.78 -14.16
N THR A 10 -9.50 -20.48 -14.01
CA THR A 10 -10.59 -20.00 -13.18
C THR A 10 -10.16 -19.99 -11.72
N SER A 11 -10.82 -19.17 -10.91
CA SER A 11 -10.50 -19.05 -9.48
C SER A 11 -10.60 -20.39 -8.72
N GLU A 12 -11.42 -21.32 -9.20
CA GLU A 12 -11.58 -22.67 -8.68
C GLU A 12 -10.35 -23.54 -8.97
N ALA A 13 -9.78 -23.46 -10.18
CA ALA A 13 -8.58 -24.20 -10.54
C ALA A 13 -7.37 -23.75 -9.68
N CYS A 14 -7.30 -22.47 -9.35
CA CYS A 14 -6.28 -21.94 -8.44
C CYS A 14 -6.43 -22.46 -7.01
N ARG A 15 -7.67 -22.60 -6.52
CA ARG A 15 -7.95 -23.17 -5.19
C ARG A 15 -7.55 -24.64 -5.09
N GLU A 16 -7.80 -25.43 -6.13
CA GLU A 16 -7.35 -26.85 -6.19
C GLU A 16 -5.82 -26.98 -6.17
N LEU A 17 -5.11 -25.97 -6.67
CA LEU A 17 -3.64 -25.88 -6.61
C LEU A 17 -3.12 -25.30 -5.29
N GLY A 18 -4.01 -24.96 -4.35
CA GLY A 18 -3.67 -24.42 -3.02
C GLY A 18 -3.51 -22.91 -2.95
N PHE A 19 -3.85 -22.17 -4.01
CA PHE A 19 -3.77 -20.71 -4.03
C PHE A 19 -5.09 -20.06 -3.57
N SER A 20 -4.97 -18.95 -2.84
CA SER A 20 -6.13 -18.12 -2.45
C SER A 20 -6.73 -17.42 -3.67
N SER A 21 -8.05 -17.23 -3.68
CA SER A 21 -8.74 -16.44 -4.71
C SER A 21 -8.37 -14.95 -4.69
N ASN A 22 -7.85 -14.44 -3.57
CA ASN A 22 -7.43 -13.06 -3.39
C ASN A 22 -5.90 -12.92 -3.37
N LEU A 23 -5.18 -13.86 -3.99
CA LEU A 23 -3.72 -13.84 -4.04
C LEU A 23 -3.24 -12.61 -4.80
N LEU A 24 -2.31 -11.85 -4.21
CA LEU A 24 -1.71 -10.66 -4.83
C LEU A 24 -0.37 -11.01 -5.50
N CYS A 25 -0.08 -10.43 -6.66
CA CYS A 25 1.10 -10.83 -7.45
C CYS A 25 2.44 -10.57 -6.76
N SER A 26 2.54 -9.56 -5.88
CA SER A 26 3.69 -9.32 -5.00
C SER A 26 4.04 -10.51 -4.11
N SER A 27 3.05 -11.33 -3.74
CA SER A 27 3.29 -12.55 -2.96
C SER A 27 4.05 -13.61 -3.77
N CYS A 28 3.91 -13.61 -5.10
CA CYS A 28 4.62 -14.53 -5.98
C CYS A 28 6.10 -14.18 -6.14
N ASP A 29 6.45 -12.89 -6.01
CA ASP A 29 7.84 -12.42 -6.11
C ASP A 29 8.67 -12.81 -4.88
N LEU A 30 8.03 -12.88 -3.71
CA LEU A 30 8.65 -13.29 -2.45
C LEU A 30 8.97 -14.79 -2.37
N LEU A 31 8.38 -15.62 -3.23
CA LEU A 31 8.58 -17.08 -3.20
C LEU A 31 10.04 -17.49 -3.42
N GLY A 32 10.84 -16.65 -4.09
CA GLY A 32 12.27 -16.87 -4.28
C GLY A 32 13.04 -16.93 -2.96
N GLU A 33 12.70 -16.06 -2.01
CA GLU A 33 13.36 -15.96 -0.69
C GLU A 33 13.17 -17.23 0.15
N PHE A 34 12.06 -17.94 -0.06
CA PHE A 34 11.70 -19.16 0.69
C PHE A 34 12.06 -20.45 -0.05
N SER A 35 12.84 -20.37 -1.13
CA SER A 35 13.16 -21.51 -2.01
C SER A 35 11.91 -22.17 -2.64
N LEU A 36 10.84 -21.40 -2.85
CA LEU A 36 9.57 -21.83 -3.45
C LEU A 36 9.44 -21.45 -4.93
N THR A 37 10.55 -21.20 -5.62
CA THR A 37 10.61 -20.77 -7.04
C THR A 37 9.83 -21.69 -7.99
N LYS A 38 9.69 -22.98 -7.65
CA LYS A 38 8.89 -23.94 -8.43
C LYS A 38 7.41 -23.58 -8.51
N LEU A 39 6.88 -22.87 -7.51
CA LEU A 39 5.48 -22.44 -7.43
C LEU A 39 5.24 -21.12 -8.15
N GLN A 40 6.29 -20.32 -8.38
CA GLN A 40 6.21 -18.99 -9.00
C GLN A 40 5.43 -18.94 -10.34
N PRO A 41 5.65 -19.83 -11.32
CA PRO A 41 4.91 -19.77 -12.59
C PRO A 41 3.41 -20.07 -12.43
N THR A 42 3.03 -20.90 -11.46
CA THR A 42 1.63 -21.20 -11.15
C THR A 42 1.00 -20.08 -10.34
N CYS A 43 1.73 -19.53 -9.37
CA CYS A 43 1.33 -18.39 -8.56
C CYS A 43 0.98 -17.17 -9.43
N GLN A 44 1.84 -16.84 -10.40
CA GLN A 44 1.65 -15.72 -11.32
C GLN A 44 0.40 -15.87 -12.20
N ARG A 45 -0.06 -17.10 -12.42
CA ARG A 45 -1.29 -17.37 -13.17
C ARG A 45 -2.55 -17.25 -12.31
N CYS A 46 -2.40 -17.29 -10.99
CA CYS A 46 -3.48 -17.26 -10.01
C CYS A 46 -3.59 -15.95 -9.23
N CYS A 47 -2.60 -15.06 -9.38
CA CYS A 47 -2.57 -13.80 -8.67
C CYS A 47 -3.38 -12.72 -9.39
N GLN A 48 -3.85 -11.74 -8.62
CA GLN A 48 -4.42 -10.50 -9.09
C GLN A 48 -3.38 -9.41 -8.98
N GLN A 49 -3.31 -8.56 -10.01
CA GLN A 49 -2.49 -7.37 -9.93
C GLN A 49 -3.06 -6.46 -8.85
N GLU A 50 -2.21 -6.03 -7.93
CA GLU A 50 -2.56 -4.99 -6.97
C GLU A 50 -3.04 -3.77 -7.75
N ALA A 51 -4.14 -3.17 -7.31
CA ALA A 51 -4.47 -1.82 -7.73
C ALA A 51 -3.22 -0.97 -7.46
N GLN A 52 -2.76 -0.25 -8.48
CA GLN A 52 -1.70 0.74 -8.33
C GLN A 52 -2.12 1.62 -7.15
N VAL A 53 -1.49 1.44 -5.99
CA VAL A 53 -1.52 2.45 -4.95
C VAL A 53 -1.00 3.68 -5.68
N GLU A 54 -1.87 4.68 -5.92
CA GLU A 54 -1.46 5.92 -6.58
C GLU A 54 -0.09 6.27 -6.02
N ALA A 55 0.91 6.38 -6.91
CA ALA A 55 2.30 6.52 -6.52
C ALA A 55 2.36 7.52 -5.38
N ARG A 56 2.64 7.01 -4.17
CA ARG A 56 2.47 7.79 -2.93
C ARG A 56 3.27 9.06 -3.14
N LYS A 57 2.59 10.21 -3.18
CA LYS A 57 3.25 11.48 -3.41
C LYS A 57 4.04 11.79 -2.14
N LEU A 58 5.29 11.35 -2.14
CA LEU A 58 6.24 11.66 -1.09
C LEU A 58 6.72 13.09 -1.31
N TYR A 59 6.74 13.86 -0.22
CA TYR A 59 7.23 15.23 -0.24
C TYR A 59 8.66 15.25 0.28
N ALA A 60 9.57 15.91 -0.44
CA ALA A 60 10.98 16.03 -0.06
C ALA A 60 11.19 16.63 1.35
N GLY A 61 10.20 17.33 1.89
CA GLY A 61 10.20 17.82 3.26
C GLY A 61 8.93 18.61 3.57
N ALA A 62 8.75 18.94 4.85
CA ALA A 62 7.66 19.78 5.33
C ALA A 62 8.13 20.66 6.49
N ILE A 63 7.46 21.80 6.67
CA ILE A 63 7.63 22.68 7.84
C ILE A 63 6.51 22.36 8.83
N LEU A 64 6.87 21.96 10.05
CA LEU A 64 5.91 21.72 11.12
C LEU A 64 5.64 23.01 11.91
N GLU A 65 4.40 23.50 11.86
CA GLU A 65 3.93 24.63 12.68
C GLU A 65 2.97 24.12 13.76
N ILE A 66 3.21 24.48 15.03
CA ILE A 66 2.37 24.07 16.16
C ILE A 66 1.54 25.28 16.63
N LYS A 67 0.22 25.15 16.59
CA LYS A 67 -0.73 26.17 17.07
C LYS A 67 -1.50 25.67 18.27
N TYR A 68 -1.30 26.34 19.41
CA TYR A 68 -2.04 26.04 20.63
C TYR A 68 -3.34 26.85 20.67
N VAL A 69 -4.47 26.15 20.66
CA VAL A 69 -5.80 26.76 20.81
C VAL A 69 -6.48 26.13 22.03
N ARG A 70 -6.92 26.96 22.97
CA ARG A 70 -7.53 26.48 24.21
C ARG A 70 -8.88 25.83 23.93
N GLY A 71 -9.08 24.63 24.49
CA GLY A 71 -10.33 23.88 24.37
C GLY A 71 -10.57 23.23 23.01
N SER A 72 -9.59 23.26 22.12
CA SER A 72 -9.67 22.59 20.81
C SER A 72 -9.02 21.22 20.87
N ASP A 73 -9.64 20.26 20.21
CA ASP A 73 -9.06 18.93 19.98
C ASP A 73 -7.84 19.04 19.04
N PRO A 74 -6.84 18.16 19.18
CA PRO A 74 -5.66 18.19 18.34
C PRO A 74 -6.00 17.70 16.92
N VAL A 75 -5.56 18.47 15.94
CA VAL A 75 -5.81 18.24 14.52
C VAL A 75 -4.52 18.47 13.75
N LEU A 76 -4.19 17.55 12.85
CA LEU A 76 -3.11 17.69 11.89
C LEU A 76 -3.68 18.24 10.58
N LYS A 77 -3.10 19.32 10.07
CA LYS A 77 -3.51 19.95 8.80
C LYS A 77 -2.33 19.94 7.84
N LEU A 78 -2.52 19.33 6.67
CA LEU A 78 -1.55 19.37 5.59
C LEU A 78 -1.91 20.53 4.67
N LEU A 79 -0.93 21.38 4.39
CA LEU A 79 -1.08 22.53 3.50
C LEU A 79 -0.49 22.21 2.13
N ASP A 80 -1.10 22.76 1.08
CA ASP A 80 -0.52 22.76 -0.26
C ASP A 80 0.53 23.87 -0.44
N ASP A 81 1.13 23.96 -1.63
CA ASP A 81 2.16 24.96 -1.96
C ASP A 81 1.64 26.42 -1.89
N ASN A 82 0.32 26.61 -1.90
CA ASN A 82 -0.33 27.91 -1.79
C ASN A 82 -0.70 28.25 -0.33
N GLY A 83 -0.43 27.34 0.62
CA GLY A 83 -0.79 27.48 2.02
C GLY A 83 -2.26 27.18 2.34
N ASN A 84 -3.02 26.58 1.41
CA ASN A 84 -4.39 26.16 1.64
C ASN A 84 -4.43 24.78 2.28
N ILE A 85 -5.48 24.49 3.06
CA ILE A 85 -5.68 23.17 3.68
C ILE A 85 -6.01 22.15 2.58
N ALA A 86 -5.08 21.23 2.36
CA ALA A 86 -5.25 20.10 1.46
C ALA A 86 -5.91 18.90 2.19
N GLU A 87 -5.52 18.64 3.44
CA GLU A 87 -6.03 17.52 4.22
C GLU A 87 -6.10 17.90 5.71
N GLU A 88 -7.13 17.45 6.42
CA GLU A 88 -7.34 17.70 7.84
C GLU A 88 -7.71 16.39 8.57
N LEU A 89 -6.94 16.06 9.61
CA LEU A 89 -7.01 14.79 10.32
C LEU A 89 -7.13 15.01 11.83
N SER A 90 -8.11 14.37 12.46
CA SER A 90 -8.15 14.30 13.93
C SER A 90 -7.11 13.32 14.44
N ILE A 91 -6.20 13.80 15.28
CA ILE A 91 -5.12 13.00 15.88
C ILE A 91 -5.36 12.75 17.38
N LEU A 92 -6.59 12.99 17.87
CA LEU A 92 -6.94 12.87 19.29
C LEU A 92 -6.61 11.51 19.90
N LYS A 93 -6.67 10.45 19.10
CA LYS A 93 -6.41 9.06 19.54
C LYS A 93 -5.02 8.56 19.16
N TRP A 94 -4.21 9.38 18.51
CA TRP A 94 -2.90 8.95 18.03
C TRP A 94 -1.90 9.00 19.18
N ASN A 95 -1.03 8.00 19.22
CA ASN A 95 0.18 8.05 20.04
C ASN A 95 1.35 8.57 19.19
N THR A 96 2.53 8.70 19.81
CA THR A 96 3.74 9.16 19.12
C THR A 96 4.06 8.29 17.90
N ASP A 97 4.00 6.96 18.06
CA ASP A 97 4.33 6.01 16.99
C ASP A 97 3.42 6.18 15.76
N SER A 98 2.11 6.39 15.97
CA SER A 98 1.16 6.63 14.87
C SER A 98 1.43 7.95 14.14
N VAL A 99 1.82 9.00 14.86
CA VAL A 99 2.19 10.28 14.25
C VAL A 99 3.46 10.12 13.41
N GLU A 100 4.48 9.44 13.95
CA GLU A 100 5.74 9.20 13.26
C GLU A 100 5.56 8.33 12.01
N GLU A 101 4.77 7.26 12.10
CA GLU A 101 4.45 6.38 10.97
C GLU A 101 3.76 7.18 9.86
N PHE A 102 2.70 7.94 10.20
CA PHE A 102 1.98 8.75 9.22
C PHE A 102 2.88 9.77 8.52
N LEU A 103 3.71 10.50 9.27
CA LEU A 103 4.62 11.49 8.69
C LEU A 103 5.70 10.83 7.82
N SER A 104 6.22 9.66 8.24
CA SER A 104 7.21 8.90 7.49
C SER A 104 6.63 8.30 6.19
N GLU A 105 5.34 7.99 6.14
CA GLU A 105 4.68 7.56 4.92
C GLU A 105 4.45 8.70 3.91
N LYS A 106 4.42 9.95 4.38
CA LYS A 106 4.13 11.14 3.55
C LYS A 106 5.40 11.91 3.15
N LEU A 107 6.46 11.84 3.94
CA LEU A 107 7.70 12.58 3.71
C LEU A 107 8.83 11.65 3.27
N ASP A 108 9.61 12.08 2.28
CA ASP A 108 10.84 11.39 1.93
C ASP A 108 11.86 11.53 3.07
N ARG A 109 12.50 10.42 3.44
CA ARG A 109 13.65 10.45 4.34
C ARG A 109 14.86 11.00 3.58
N ILE A 110 15.27 12.22 3.91
CA ILE A 110 16.60 12.76 3.56
C ILE A 110 17.66 12.16 4.49
#